data_AF-A0A3T1B4I8-F1
#
_entry.id   AF-A0A3T1B4I8-F1
#
_cell.length_a   1.000
_cell.length_b   1.000
_cell.length_c   1.000
_cell.angle_alpha   90.00
_cell.angle_beta   90.00
_cell.angle_gamma   90.00
#
_symmetry.space_group_name_H-M   'P 1'
#
loop_
_entity.id
_entity.type
_entity.pdbx_description
1 polymer ?
#
loop_
_entity_poly.entity_id
_entity_poly.type
_entity_poly.pdbx_seq_one_letter_code
_entity_poly.pdbx_strand_id
1 'polypeptide(L)'
;MFPYELVELTDGENAVRITVRSAESAELWEAEITVQSMFVTGSALLMLYPSKLQEWAKALDRLAAGEDATWMESGNGPTVRIRLDGGYDCPEAEVEDESSSMVTVRVPIALEGDWVADHRTRLARFVEEAGTLGAGDGLVGRPGRDGPRGFSVTSGRRPS
;
A
#
# COMPACT_ATOMS: atom_id res chain seq x y z
N MET A 1 -6.73 14.39 9.03
CA MET A 1 -6.94 13.23 8.13
C MET A 1 -5.67 12.41 7.99
N PHE A 2 -4.52 13.03 7.68
CA PHE A 2 -3.26 12.32 7.55
C PHE A 2 -2.47 12.29 8.88
N PRO A 3 -1.65 11.25 9.14
CA PRO A 3 -1.49 10.04 8.32
C PRO A 3 -2.73 9.15 8.34
N TYR A 4 -3.04 8.48 7.21
CA TYR A 4 -4.18 7.57 7.08
C TYR A 4 -3.71 6.19 6.62
N GLU A 5 -3.99 5.14 7.39
CA GLU A 5 -3.64 3.77 7.03
C GLU A 5 -4.68 3.18 6.07
N LEU A 6 -4.36 3.17 4.77
CA LEU A 6 -5.25 2.71 3.72
C LEU A 6 -5.26 1.18 3.60
N VAL A 7 -4.09 0.56 3.72
CA VAL A 7 -3.91 -0.89 3.68
C VAL A 7 -3.09 -1.31 4.89
N GLU A 8 -3.55 -2.35 5.57
CA GLU A 8 -2.87 -2.94 6.71
C GLU A 8 -3.01 -4.46 6.65
N LEU A 9 -2.00 -5.12 6.09
CA LEU A 9 -1.88 -6.58 6.09
C LEU A 9 -0.86 -6.93 7.16
N THR A 10 -1.27 -7.57 8.25
CA THR A 10 -0.36 -7.90 9.36
C THR A 10 -0.81 -9.15 10.10
N ASP A 11 0.16 -9.97 10.51
CA ASP A 11 -0.05 -11.11 11.43
C ASP A 11 0.67 -10.93 12.78
N GLY A 12 1.35 -9.78 12.95
CA GLY A 12 2.12 -9.45 14.14
C GLY A 12 3.62 -9.72 14.01
N GLU A 13 4.01 -10.56 13.05
CA GLU A 13 5.42 -10.84 12.72
C GLU A 13 5.83 -10.17 11.40
N ASN A 14 4.94 -10.24 10.41
CA ASN A 14 5.05 -9.63 9.10
C ASN A 14 3.96 -8.58 8.92
N ALA A 15 4.30 -7.45 8.29
CA ALA A 15 3.35 -6.41 7.97
C ALA A 15 3.65 -5.78 6.60
N VAL A 16 2.60 -5.55 5.82
CA VAL A 16 2.60 -4.67 4.65
C VAL A 16 1.57 -3.58 4.89
N ARG A 17 2.04 -2.34 4.95
CA ARG A 17 1.23 -1.15 5.27
C ARG A 17 1.34 -0.15 4.15
N ILE A 18 0.23 0.52 3.83
CA ILE A 18 0.23 1.65 2.91
C ILE A 18 -0.46 2.81 3.61
N THR A 19 0.37 3.77 3.99
CA THR A 19 -0.05 4.95 4.75
C THR A 19 -0.06 6.17 3.84
N VAL A 20 -1.20 6.83 3.72
CA VAL A 20 -1.32 8.12 3.05
C VAL A 20 -0.78 9.21 3.97
N ARG A 21 0.25 9.93 3.51
CA ARG A 21 1.02 10.89 4.30
C ARG A 21 0.52 12.32 4.16
N SER A 22 0.13 12.71 2.96
CA SER A 22 -0.38 14.05 2.67
C SER A 22 -1.29 14.03 1.43
N ALA A 23 -2.07 15.11 1.28
CA ALA A 23 -2.71 15.46 0.02
C ALA A 23 -1.86 16.51 -0.70
N GLU A 24 -1.44 16.21 -1.93
CA GLU A 24 -0.76 17.16 -2.82
C GLU A 24 -1.76 17.97 -3.64
N SER A 25 -2.95 17.41 -3.87
CA SER A 25 -4.12 18.09 -4.43
C SER A 25 -5.40 17.34 -4.04
N ALA A 26 -6.55 17.82 -4.50
CA ALA A 26 -7.85 17.16 -4.31
C ALA A 26 -7.92 15.73 -4.89
N GLU A 27 -7.03 15.38 -5.83
CA GLU A 27 -7.03 14.10 -6.54
C GLU A 27 -5.63 13.45 -6.58
N LEU A 28 -4.73 13.90 -5.70
CA LEU A 28 -3.36 13.39 -5.63
C LEU A 28 -2.88 13.34 -4.19
N TRP A 29 -2.47 12.16 -3.76
CA TRP A 29 -1.96 11.93 -2.42
C TRP A 29 -0.58 11.31 -2.44
N GLU A 30 0.30 11.78 -1.55
CA GLU A 30 1.57 11.13 -1.27
C GLU A 30 1.30 10.01 -0.26
N ALA A 31 1.77 8.81 -0.55
CA ALA A 31 1.67 7.65 0.32
C ALA A 31 3.02 6.95 0.45
N GLU A 32 3.14 6.13 1.48
CA GLU A 32 4.30 5.31 1.75
C GLU A 32 3.87 3.87 1.91
N ILE A 33 4.50 2.97 1.16
CA ILE A 33 4.41 1.54 1.42
C ILE A 33 5.54 1.17 2.36
N THR A 34 5.22 0.36 3.37
CA THR A 34 6.20 -0.24 4.27
C THR A 34 5.99 -1.75 4.31
N VAL A 35 7.07 -2.49 4.14
CA VAL A 35 7.13 -3.93 4.35
C VAL A 35 8.04 -4.18 5.55
N GLN A 36 7.53 -4.88 6.54
CA GLN A 36 8.24 -5.21 7.76
C GLN A 36 8.15 -6.71 8.04
N SER A 37 9.28 -7.31 8.37
CA SER A 37 9.39 -8.63 8.99
C SER A 37 10.52 -8.61 10.02
N MET A 38 10.74 -9.72 10.72
CA MET A 38 11.88 -9.85 11.64
C MET A 38 13.26 -9.64 10.97
N PHE A 39 13.36 -9.87 9.66
CA PHE A 39 14.63 -9.84 8.93
C PHE A 39 14.77 -8.65 7.99
N VAL A 40 13.66 -8.19 7.41
CA VAL A 40 13.65 -7.14 6.40
C VAL A 40 12.73 -6.01 6.81
N THR A 41 13.21 -4.78 6.68
CA THR A 41 12.34 -3.60 6.67
C THR A 41 12.64 -2.83 5.40
N GLY A 42 11.60 -2.52 4.64
CA GLY A 42 11.69 -1.78 3.40
C GLY A 42 10.55 -0.77 3.30
N SER A 43 10.84 0.39 2.72
CA SER A 43 9.83 1.43 2.49
C SER A 43 10.06 2.15 1.17
N ALA A 44 8.98 2.58 0.53
CA ALA A 44 9.03 3.42 -0.66
C ALA A 44 7.87 4.42 -0.67
N LEU A 45 8.14 5.61 -1.21
CA LEU A 45 7.11 6.60 -1.49
C LEU A 45 6.42 6.29 -2.81
N LEU A 46 5.11 6.51 -2.85
CA LEU A 46 4.27 6.33 -4.02
C LEU A 46 3.19 7.41 -4.09
N MET A 47 2.68 7.63 -5.30
CA MET A 47 1.61 8.61 -5.54
C MET A 47 0.30 7.88 -5.77
N LEU A 48 -0.73 8.22 -4.99
CA LEU A 48 -2.08 7.70 -5.15
C LEU A 48 -2.95 8.72 -5.88
N TYR A 49 -3.75 8.20 -6.80
CA TYR A 49 -4.77 8.92 -7.56
C TYR A 49 -6.09 8.17 -7.41
N PRO A 50 -7.25 8.79 -7.70
CA PRO A 50 -8.55 8.13 -7.61
C PRO A 50 -8.62 6.80 -8.36
N SER A 51 -7.95 6.69 -9.51
CA SER A 51 -7.86 5.44 -10.28
C SER A 51 -7.21 4.30 -9.48
N LYS A 52 -6.17 4.58 -8.68
CA LYS A 52 -5.51 3.57 -7.84
C LYS A 52 -6.38 3.12 -6.68
N LEU A 53 -7.19 4.01 -6.11
CA LEU A 53 -8.19 3.63 -5.10
C LEU A 53 -9.27 2.72 -5.70
N GLN A 54 -9.70 2.98 -6.93
CA GLN A 54 -10.65 2.13 -7.65
C GLN A 54 -10.05 0.78 -8.06
N GLU A 55 -8.77 0.74 -8.46
CA GLU A 55 -8.04 -0.52 -8.66
C GLU A 55 -7.96 -1.32 -7.36
N TRP A 56 -7.75 -0.68 -6.21
CA TRP A 56 -7.75 -1.35 -4.91
C TRP A 56 -9.12 -1.92 -4.55
N ALA A 57 -10.21 -1.19 -4.77
CA ALA A 57 -11.56 -1.71 -4.58
C ALA A 57 -11.80 -2.99 -5.40
N LYS A 58 -11.40 -2.99 -6.68
CA LYS A 58 -11.51 -4.16 -7.56
C LYS A 58 -10.64 -5.32 -7.11
N ALA A 59 -9.44 -5.05 -6.58
CA ALA A 59 -8.58 -6.05 -5.99
C ALA A 59 -9.25 -6.72 -4.79
N LEU A 60 -9.86 -5.93 -3.89
CA LEU A 60 -10.63 -6.45 -2.76
C LEU A 60 -11.83 -7.30 -3.19
N ASP A 61 -12.49 -6.95 -4.30
CA ASP A 61 -13.59 -7.75 -4.85
C ASP A 61 -13.14 -9.12 -5.36
N ARG A 62 -11.97 -9.19 -6.01
CA ARG A 62 -11.34 -10.46 -6.41
C ARG A 62 -10.94 -11.29 -5.19
N LEU A 63 -10.32 -10.66 -4.21
CA LEU A 63 -9.90 -11.33 -2.97
C LEU A 63 -11.10 -11.91 -2.21
N ALA A 64 -12.21 -11.18 -2.16
CA ALA A 64 -13.46 -11.69 -1.59
C ALA A 64 -14.05 -12.87 -2.37
N ALA A 65 -13.80 -12.96 -3.67
CA ALA A 65 -14.21 -14.09 -4.50
C ALA A 65 -13.27 -15.31 -4.36
N GLY A 66 -12.21 -15.21 -3.56
CA GLY A 66 -11.18 -16.25 -3.45
C GLY A 66 -10.16 -16.23 -4.58
N GLU A 67 -10.07 -15.13 -5.33
CA GLU A 67 -9.11 -14.95 -6.42
C GLU A 67 -7.93 -14.09 -5.98
N ASP A 68 -6.73 -14.43 -6.49
CA ASP A 68 -5.55 -13.60 -6.34
C ASP A 68 -5.77 -12.21 -6.95
N ALA A 69 -5.14 -11.19 -6.35
CA ALA A 69 -5.27 -9.83 -6.83
C ALA A 69 -3.93 -9.12 -6.93
N THR A 70 -3.80 -8.33 -7.99
CA THR A 70 -2.69 -7.41 -8.21
C THR A 70 -3.21 -5.99 -8.14
N TRP A 71 -2.47 -5.14 -7.44
CA TRP A 71 -2.68 -3.71 -7.34
C TRP A 71 -1.43 -2.95 -7.79
N MET A 72 -1.62 -1.79 -8.45
CA MET A 72 -0.55 -0.91 -8.94
C MET A 72 0.35 -1.45 -10.07
N GLU A 73 -0.03 -2.54 -10.73
CA GLU A 73 0.74 -3.21 -11.81
C GLU A 73 1.26 -2.30 -12.94
N SER A 74 0.54 -1.23 -13.28
CA SER A 74 0.88 -0.37 -14.42
C SER A 74 1.31 1.05 -14.01
N GLY A 75 2.01 1.21 -12.88
CA GLY A 75 2.35 2.51 -12.30
C GLY A 75 3.86 2.79 -12.13
N ASN A 76 4.19 4.07 -11.91
CA ASN A 76 5.49 4.46 -11.36
C ASN A 76 5.45 4.23 -9.83
N GLY A 77 5.79 3.02 -9.40
CA GLY A 77 5.78 2.65 -7.99
C GLY A 77 5.78 1.14 -7.78
N PRO A 78 5.77 0.70 -6.52
CA PRO A 78 5.76 -0.71 -6.19
C PRO A 78 4.42 -1.36 -6.53
N THR A 79 4.48 -2.49 -7.24
CA THR A 79 3.35 -3.37 -7.49
C THR A 79 3.09 -4.24 -6.26
N VAL A 80 1.83 -4.35 -5.84
CA VAL A 80 1.43 -5.18 -4.70
C VAL A 80 0.57 -6.33 -5.21
N ARG A 81 1.00 -7.56 -5.00
CA ARG A 81 0.26 -8.78 -5.32
C ARG A 81 -0.10 -9.50 -4.03
N ILE A 82 -1.35 -9.93 -3.94
CA ILE A 82 -1.85 -10.73 -2.81
C ILE A 82 -2.30 -12.06 -3.40
N ARG A 83 -1.61 -13.13 -2.99
CA ARG A 83 -1.96 -14.51 -3.33
C ARG A 83 -2.67 -15.15 -2.15
N LEU A 84 -3.85 -15.72 -2.36
CA LEU A 84 -4.61 -16.35 -1.28
C LEU A 84 -4.14 -17.78 -0.99
N ASP A 85 -3.67 -18.48 -2.02
CA ASP A 85 -3.07 -19.82 -1.94
C ASP A 85 -1.53 -19.73 -2.00
N GLY A 86 -0.94 -19.11 -0.97
CA GLY A 86 0.50 -18.99 -0.83
C GLY A 86 1.17 -20.32 -0.48
N GLY A 87 2.50 -20.39 -0.59
CA GLY A 87 3.27 -21.63 -0.40
C GLY A 87 3.21 -22.30 0.99
N TYR A 88 2.45 -21.75 1.94
CA TYR A 88 2.33 -22.19 3.34
C TYR A 88 0.88 -22.28 3.85
N ASP A 89 -0.12 -22.49 2.97
CA ASP A 89 -1.56 -22.47 3.33
C ASP A 89 -2.02 -21.13 3.95
N CYS A 90 -1.27 -20.05 3.71
CA CYS A 90 -1.59 -18.71 4.17
C CYS A 90 -1.47 -17.69 3.01
N PRO A 91 -2.21 -16.57 3.08
CA PRO A 91 -2.06 -15.49 2.13
C PRO A 91 -0.63 -14.96 2.08
N GLU A 92 -0.15 -14.66 0.88
CA GLU A 92 1.20 -14.15 0.63
C GLU A 92 1.11 -12.78 -0.02
N ALA A 93 1.75 -11.78 0.59
CA ALA A 93 1.89 -10.45 0.03
C ALA A 93 3.25 -10.33 -0.67
N GLU A 94 3.23 -10.00 -1.95
CA GLU A 94 4.39 -9.75 -2.79
C GLU A 94 4.43 -8.28 -3.17
N VAL A 95 5.50 -7.59 -2.82
CA VAL A 95 5.76 -6.20 -3.17
C VAL A 95 6.95 -6.17 -4.12
N GLU A 96 6.70 -5.71 -5.34
CA GLU A 96 7.68 -5.65 -6.41
C GLU A 96 7.96 -4.19 -6.78
N ASP A 97 9.19 -3.73 -6.59
CA ASP A 97 9.64 -2.42 -7.07
C ASP A 97 10.50 -2.59 -8.33
N GLU A 98 9.84 -2.66 -9.48
CA GLU A 98 10.49 -2.75 -10.80
C GLU A 98 11.16 -1.43 -11.20
N SER A 99 10.68 -0.31 -10.66
CA SER A 99 11.02 1.04 -11.12
C SER A 99 12.28 1.63 -10.49
N SER A 100 12.62 1.27 -9.24
CA SER A 100 13.75 1.88 -8.55
C SER A 100 14.88 0.89 -8.24
N SER A 101 14.56 -0.27 -7.67
CA SER A 101 15.57 -1.16 -7.09
C SER A 101 15.58 -2.58 -7.69
N MET A 102 14.60 -2.93 -8.54
CA MET A 102 14.38 -4.30 -9.04
C MET A 102 14.30 -5.32 -7.90
N VAL A 103 13.69 -4.94 -6.78
CA VAL A 103 13.56 -5.77 -5.59
C VAL A 103 12.14 -6.30 -5.49
N THR A 104 12.02 -7.61 -5.30
CA THR A 104 10.76 -8.27 -4.94
C THR A 104 10.87 -8.76 -3.50
N VAL A 105 9.97 -8.30 -2.64
CA VAL A 105 9.82 -8.81 -1.28
C VAL A 105 8.55 -9.64 -1.22
N ARG A 106 8.67 -10.87 -0.72
CA ARG A 106 7.57 -11.81 -0.56
C ARG A 106 7.46 -12.17 0.91
N VAL A 107 6.32 -11.87 1.51
CA VAL A 107 6.06 -12.14 2.93
C VAL A 107 4.76 -12.95 3.07
N PRO A 108 4.82 -14.15 3.70
CA PRO A 108 3.61 -14.83 4.13
C PRO A 108 2.99 -14.01 5.27
N ILE A 109 1.67 -13.78 5.21
CA ILE A 109 0.93 -13.04 6.24
C ILE A 109 -0.30 -13.86 6.60
N ALA A 110 -0.33 -14.37 7.83
CA ALA A 110 -1.49 -15.07 8.38
C ALA A 110 -2.62 -14.08 8.70
N LEU A 111 -3.33 -13.62 7.67
CA LEU A 111 -4.44 -12.68 7.80
C LEU A 111 -5.62 -13.35 8.51
N GLU A 112 -5.97 -12.82 9.68
CA GLU A 112 -7.13 -13.27 10.44
C GLU A 112 -8.45 -12.65 9.91
N GLY A 113 -9.57 -13.33 10.16
CA GLY A 113 -10.92 -12.78 10.03
C GLY A 113 -11.30 -12.22 8.65
N ASP A 114 -12.31 -11.35 8.65
CA ASP A 114 -12.84 -10.68 7.44
C ASP A 114 -12.01 -9.44 7.08
N TRP A 115 -10.69 -9.62 6.93
CA TRP A 115 -9.75 -8.53 6.63
C TRP A 115 -10.13 -7.77 5.36
N VAL A 116 -10.75 -8.44 4.38
CA VAL A 116 -11.23 -7.80 3.16
C VAL A 116 -12.33 -6.77 3.46
N ALA A 117 -13.28 -7.09 4.36
CA ALA A 117 -14.30 -6.12 4.77
C ALA A 117 -13.73 -4.94 5.58
N ASP A 118 -12.71 -5.18 6.42
CA ASP A 118 -12.00 -4.10 7.11
C ASP A 118 -11.36 -3.13 6.10
N HIS A 119 -10.67 -3.66 5.09
CA HIS A 119 -10.07 -2.85 4.03
C HIS A 119 -11.08 -2.09 3.19
N ARG A 120 -12.25 -2.69 2.90
CA ARG A 120 -13.37 -1.97 2.24
C ARG A 120 -13.87 -0.81 3.08
N THR A 121 -13.97 -0.99 4.40
CA THR A 121 -14.41 0.05 5.34
C THR A 121 -13.42 1.21 5.38
N ARG A 122 -12.11 0.91 5.45
CA ARG A 122 -11.04 1.90 5.39
C ARG A 122 -11.06 2.67 4.07
N LEU A 123 -11.15 1.97 2.95
CA LEU A 123 -11.21 2.60 1.63
C LEU A 123 -12.43 3.53 1.49
N ALA A 124 -13.61 3.09 1.91
CA ALA A 124 -14.83 3.90 1.84
C ALA A 124 -14.71 5.18 2.68
N ARG A 125 -14.20 5.04 3.92
CA ARG A 125 -13.96 6.18 4.80
C ARG A 125 -12.94 7.16 4.22
N PHE A 126 -11.84 6.65 3.66
CA PHE A 126 -10.85 7.50 3.01
C PHE A 126 -11.45 8.30 1.85
N VAL A 127 -12.24 7.66 0.98
CA VAL A 127 -12.86 8.31 -0.18
C VAL A 127 -13.88 9.38 0.26
N GLU A 128 -14.67 9.11 1.30
CA GLU A 128 -15.63 10.09 1.85
C GLU A 128 -14.92 11.34 2.40
N GLU A 129 -13.90 11.14 3.23
CA GLU A 129 -13.12 12.22 3.84
C GLU A 129 -12.33 13.01 2.77
N ALA A 130 -11.75 12.32 1.77
CA ALA A 130 -11.01 12.95 0.68
C ALA A 130 -11.92 13.74 -0.28
N GLY A 131 -13.10 13.22 -0.59
CA GLY A 131 -14.11 13.94 -1.39
C GLY A 131 -14.60 15.22 -0.71
N THR A 132 -14.62 15.23 0.63
CA THR A 132 -14.96 16.43 1.42
C THR A 132 -13.86 17.49 1.35
N LEU A 133 -12.59 17.09 1.30
CA LEU A 133 -11.46 18.00 1.16
C LEU A 133 -11.37 18.63 -0.24
N GLY A 134 -11.66 17.85 -1.30
CA GLY A 134 -11.68 18.35 -2.68
C GLY A 134 -12.78 19.38 -2.96
N ALA A 135 -13.84 19.39 -2.16
CA ALA A 135 -14.90 20.40 -2.23
C ALA A 135 -14.54 21.72 -1.53
N GLY A 136 -13.49 21.75 -0.71
CA GLY A 136 -13.15 22.87 0.17
C GLY A 136 -11.95 23.73 -0.22
N ASP A 137 -11.04 23.24 -1.07
CA ASP A 137 -9.72 23.88 -1.25
C ASP A 137 -9.49 24.42 -2.68
N GLY A 138 -9.79 25.70 -2.85
CA GLY A 138 -9.36 26.49 -4.00
C GLY A 138 -7.94 27.00 -3.80
N LEU A 139 -6.99 26.42 -4.55
CA LEU A 139 -5.69 26.97 -4.98
C LEU A 139 -4.80 27.67 -3.92
N VAL A 140 -3.62 27.08 -3.66
CA VAL A 140 -2.34 27.82 -3.69
C VAL A 140 -1.20 26.86 -4.06
N GLY A 141 -0.38 27.26 -5.04
CA GLY A 141 0.62 26.39 -5.66
C GLY A 141 2.01 26.39 -5.02
N ARG A 142 2.68 25.22 -5.14
CA ARG A 142 4.09 24.89 -5.52
C ARG A 142 5.26 25.70 -4.91
N PRO A 143 6.45 25.09 -4.61
CA PRO A 143 7.21 24.27 -5.59
C PRO A 143 8.08 23.09 -5.07
N GLY A 144 8.52 22.22 -5.99
CA GLY A 144 9.90 21.67 -5.96
C GLY A 144 10.11 20.18 -5.70
N ARG A 145 9.84 19.36 -6.74
CA ARG A 145 10.65 18.21 -7.22
C ARG A 145 11.59 17.50 -6.21
N ASP A 146 11.18 16.30 -5.80
CA ASP A 146 12.08 15.16 -5.63
C ASP A 146 11.31 13.94 -6.16
N GLY A 147 11.94 13.13 -7.03
CA GLY A 147 11.30 11.93 -7.56
C GLY A 147 11.10 10.90 -6.45
N PRO A 148 10.30 9.83 -6.67
CA PRO A 148 10.16 8.78 -5.67
C PRO A 148 11.54 8.22 -5.35
N ARG A 149 11.96 8.41 -4.09
CA ARG A 149 13.22 7.88 -3.57
C ARG A 149 13.05 6.37 -3.46
N GLY A 150 14.03 5.66 -4.00
CA GLY A 150 13.97 4.22 -4.15
C GLY A 150 13.80 3.45 -2.84
N PHE A 151 13.29 2.23 -2.98
CA PHE A 151 13.03 1.32 -1.88
C PHE A 151 14.30 1.06 -1.06
N SER A 152 14.32 1.52 0.19
CA SER A 152 15.49 1.35 1.07
C SER A 152 15.30 0.14 1.97
N VAL A 153 16.11 -0.90 1.76
CA VAL A 153 16.12 -2.11 2.59
C VAL A 153 17.26 -2.05 3.59
N THR A 154 16.94 -2.10 4.88
CA THR A 154 17.95 -2.26 5.95
C THR A 154 17.81 -3.65 6.57
N SER A 155 18.92 -4.41 6.56
CA SER A 155 19.02 -5.70 7.23
C SER A 155 19.45 -5.51 8.69
N GLY A 156 18.76 -6.18 9.62
CA GLY A 156 19.12 -6.18 11.04
C GLY A 156 20.39 -7.01 11.28
N ARG A 157 21.46 -6.39 11.79
CA ARG A 157 22.62 -7.12 12.34
C ARG A 157 22.20 -7.79 13.65
N ARG A 158 22.47 -9.09 13.77
CA ARG A 158 22.33 -9.82 15.04
C ARG A 158 23.20 -9.17 16.13
N PRO A 159 22.71 -9.02 17.37
CA PRO A 159 23.60 -8.98 18.52
C PRO A 159 24.24 -10.37 18.71
N SER A 160 25.56 -10.36 18.88
CA SER A 160 26.43 -11.52 19.11
C SER A 160 26.16 -12.23 20.43
#